data_AF-A0A9E4INF8-F1
#
_entry.id   AF-A0A9E4INF8-F1
#
_cell.length_a   1.000
_cell.length_b   1.000
_cell.length_c   1.000
_cell.angle_alpha   90.00
_cell.angle_beta   90.00
_cell.angle_gamma   90.00
#
_symmetry.space_group_name_H-M   'P 1'
#
loop_
_entity.id
_entity.type
_entity.pdbx_description
1 polymer ?
#
loop_
_entity_poly.entity_id
_entity_poly.type
_entity_poly.pdbx_seq_one_letter_code
_entity_poly.pdbx_strand_id
1 'polypeptide(L)'
;MEAVAVGVAGAGLAWLFIASLPSIPAALAGAAVAAAGLNGAISGAKGIYQWRRPHGWVCWGLDSTWGLISVAGGVVLHLINAVYPSSYFDGMSRRTNRHVYEGGFTFRSRFAITFGNVVSAGGGDTGLRGESPRVIRRKRLVEVHEGAHVLQNRWFGPLYVLGYAAWLVLAGAAGLVVGLVMDRGNWRSVVETFAYYDNPFEYWAYRKDGYWPPRGAHPRFVWKAGNQHYGP
;
A
#
# COMPACT_ATOMS: atom_id res chain seq x y z
N MET A 1 -7.88 23.22 -12.63
CA MET A 1 -9.01 23.40 -11.69
C MET A 1 -9.19 22.20 -10.76
N GLU A 2 -9.19 20.96 -11.25
CA GLU A 2 -9.36 19.75 -10.40
C GLU A 2 -8.35 19.67 -9.24
N ALA A 3 -7.06 19.94 -9.47
CA ALA A 3 -6.05 19.96 -8.40
C ALA A 3 -6.43 20.85 -7.21
N VAL A 4 -6.74 22.12 -7.46
CA VAL A 4 -7.10 23.08 -6.40
C VAL A 4 -8.40 22.66 -5.71
N ALA A 5 -9.42 22.27 -6.48
CA ALA A 5 -10.72 21.87 -5.93
C ALA A 5 -10.60 20.63 -5.02
N VAL A 6 -9.93 19.59 -5.48
CA VAL A 6 -9.75 18.33 -4.73
C VAL A 6 -8.84 18.54 -3.52
N GLY A 7 -7.82 19.39 -3.64
CA GLY A 7 -6.94 19.76 -2.53
C GLY A 7 -7.67 20.54 -1.42
N VAL A 8 -8.38 21.62 -1.78
CA VAL A 8 -9.13 22.43 -0.80
C VAL A 8 -10.25 21.63 -0.15
N ALA A 9 -11.02 20.88 -0.96
CA ALA A 9 -12.09 20.04 -0.43
C ALA A 9 -11.54 18.92 0.47
N GLY A 10 -10.41 18.31 0.11
CA GLY A 10 -9.75 17.28 0.92
C GLY A 10 -9.27 17.83 2.26
N ALA A 11 -8.63 19.00 2.28
CA ALA A 11 -8.21 19.66 3.51
C ALA A 11 -9.41 20.04 4.41
N GLY A 12 -10.47 20.59 3.82
CA GLY A 12 -11.69 20.93 4.56
C GLY A 12 -12.36 19.70 5.16
N LEU A 13 -12.45 18.61 4.40
CA LEU A 13 -13.01 17.35 4.89
C LEU A 13 -12.17 16.73 6.01
N ALA A 14 -10.83 16.77 5.88
CA ALA A 14 -9.92 16.33 6.95
C ALA A 14 -10.08 17.16 8.22
N TRP A 15 -10.21 18.48 8.09
CA TRP A 15 -10.42 19.38 9.23
C TRP A 15 -11.71 19.02 9.98
N LEU A 16 -12.82 18.86 9.26
CA LEU A 16 -14.10 18.47 9.87
C LEU A 16 -14.03 17.11 10.57
N PHE A 17 -13.37 16.13 9.94
CA PHE A 17 -13.18 14.82 10.51
C PHE A 17 -12.34 14.88 11.79
N ILE A 18 -11.18 15.53 11.76
CA ILE A 18 -10.29 15.65 12.93
C ILE A 18 -10.94 16.44 14.06
N ALA A 19 -11.66 17.52 13.75
CA ALA A 19 -12.37 18.33 14.74
C ALA A 19 -13.48 17.54 15.47
N SER A 20 -13.96 16.43 14.89
CA SER A 20 -14.90 15.52 15.54
C SER A 20 -14.25 14.45 16.43
N LEU A 21 -12.92 14.32 16.38
CA LEU A 21 -12.18 13.39 17.23
C LEU A 21 -11.78 14.06 18.55
N PRO A 22 -11.83 13.34 19.68
CA PRO A 22 -11.43 13.89 20.96
C PRO A 22 -9.92 14.12 21.01
N SER A 23 -9.52 15.32 21.42
CA SER A 23 -8.16 15.62 21.94
C SER A 23 -6.98 15.26 21.03
N ILE A 24 -7.07 15.55 19.72
CA ILE A 24 -5.91 15.49 18.82
C ILE A 24 -5.02 16.73 19.03
N PRO A 25 -3.71 16.58 19.31
CA PRO A 25 -2.80 17.72 19.40
C PRO A 25 -2.83 18.59 18.14
N ALA A 26 -2.89 19.91 18.30
CA ALA A 26 -3.05 20.87 17.19
C ALA A 26 -2.00 20.69 16.09
N ALA A 27 -0.75 20.37 16.44
CA ALA A 27 0.31 20.10 15.48
C ALA A 27 0.01 18.86 14.60
N LEU A 28 -0.49 17.78 15.20
CA LEU A 28 -0.87 16.56 14.47
C LEU A 28 -2.11 16.80 13.60
N ALA A 29 -3.08 17.57 14.12
CA ALA A 29 -4.25 17.98 13.35
C ALA A 29 -3.84 18.79 12.10
N GLY A 30 -2.99 19.80 12.28
CA GLY A 30 -2.47 20.61 11.18
C GLY A 30 -1.70 19.80 10.13
N ALA A 31 -0.83 18.88 10.58
CA ALA A 31 -0.09 17.99 9.69
C ALA A 31 -1.03 17.07 8.87
N ALA A 32 -2.06 16.52 9.50
CA ALA A 32 -3.02 15.65 8.82
C ALA A 32 -3.88 16.42 7.79
N VAL A 33 -4.34 17.63 8.13
CA VAL A 33 -5.05 18.51 7.18
C VAL A 33 -4.16 18.89 6.00
N ALA A 34 -2.89 19.24 6.26
CA ALA A 34 -1.93 19.54 5.20
C ALA A 34 -1.69 18.32 4.30
N ALA A 35 -1.52 17.13 4.88
CA ALA A 35 -1.36 15.89 4.12
C ALA A 35 -2.58 15.60 3.24
N ALA A 36 -3.81 15.78 3.75
CA ALA A 36 -5.04 15.61 2.98
C ALA A 36 -5.11 16.59 1.81
N GLY A 37 -4.79 17.86 2.05
CA GLY A 37 -4.80 18.90 1.02
C GLY A 37 -3.76 18.65 -0.06
N LEU A 38 -2.53 18.28 0.33
CA LEU A 38 -1.46 17.95 -0.61
C LEU A 38 -1.80 16.69 -1.42
N ASN A 39 -2.27 15.62 -0.78
CA ASN A 39 -2.72 14.43 -1.48
C ASN A 39 -3.85 14.75 -2.45
N GLY A 40 -4.84 15.54 -2.04
CA GLY A 40 -5.95 15.97 -2.90
C GLY A 40 -5.46 16.78 -4.10
N ALA A 41 -4.51 17.71 -3.90
CA ALA A 41 -3.94 18.50 -4.97
C ALA A 41 -3.15 17.67 -5.97
N ILE A 42 -2.27 16.77 -5.49
CA ILE A 42 -1.50 15.85 -6.34
C ILE A 42 -2.45 14.90 -7.09
N SER A 43 -3.41 14.32 -6.37
CA SER A 43 -4.42 13.41 -6.91
C SER A 43 -5.28 14.07 -8.00
N GLY A 44 -5.72 15.31 -7.77
CA GLY A 44 -6.50 16.08 -8.72
C GLY A 44 -5.67 16.55 -9.92
N ALA A 45 -4.38 16.90 -9.72
CA ALA A 45 -3.47 17.25 -10.82
C ALA A 45 -3.19 16.06 -11.74
N LYS A 46 -3.11 14.85 -11.16
CA LYS A 46 -2.91 13.60 -11.89
C LYS A 46 -4.21 12.92 -12.33
N GLY A 47 -5.36 13.41 -11.88
CA GLY A 47 -6.69 12.87 -12.19
C GLY A 47 -6.85 11.41 -11.80
N ILE A 48 -6.42 11.01 -10.60
CA ILE A 48 -6.45 9.59 -10.21
C ILE A 48 -7.84 9.09 -9.83
N TYR A 49 -8.71 9.95 -9.28
CA TYR A 49 -10.01 9.50 -8.77
C TYR A 49 -11.02 9.24 -9.89
N GLN A 50 -11.76 8.14 -9.78
CA GLN A 50 -12.79 7.74 -10.74
C GLN A 50 -14.12 8.46 -10.48
N TRP A 51 -14.18 9.77 -10.66
CA TRP A 51 -15.37 10.59 -10.31
C TRP A 51 -16.69 10.16 -10.96
N ARG A 52 -16.62 9.48 -12.12
CA ARG A 52 -17.80 8.93 -12.81
C ARG A 52 -18.41 7.71 -12.12
N ARG A 53 -17.77 7.18 -11.07
CA ARG A 53 -18.21 6.01 -10.32
C ARG A 53 -18.28 6.36 -8.83
N PRO A 54 -19.27 5.85 -8.09
CA PRO A 54 -19.37 6.07 -6.64
C PRO A 54 -18.08 5.69 -5.89
N HIS A 55 -17.42 4.63 -6.36
CA HIS A 55 -16.14 4.17 -5.82
C HIS A 55 -15.05 5.25 -5.80
N GLY A 56 -14.99 6.16 -6.77
CA GLY A 56 -14.01 7.25 -6.78
C GLY A 56 -14.23 8.26 -5.65
N TRP A 57 -15.50 8.59 -5.38
CA TRP A 57 -15.89 9.46 -4.25
C TRP A 57 -15.58 8.82 -2.90
N VAL A 58 -15.87 7.53 -2.75
CA VAL A 58 -15.53 6.78 -1.54
C VAL A 58 -14.02 6.76 -1.32
N CYS A 59 -13.23 6.49 -2.37
CA CYS A 59 -11.77 6.51 -2.28
C CYS A 59 -11.24 7.87 -1.84
N TRP A 60 -11.72 8.95 -2.44
CA TRP A 60 -11.32 10.31 -2.07
C TRP A 60 -11.72 10.68 -0.63
N GLY A 61 -12.95 10.33 -0.22
CA GLY A 61 -13.44 10.58 1.12
C GLY A 61 -12.60 9.86 2.18
N LEU A 62 -12.29 8.57 1.95
CA LEU A 62 -11.43 7.79 2.85
C LEU A 62 -9.99 8.32 2.86
N ASP A 63 -9.42 8.67 1.71
CA ASP A 63 -8.08 9.28 1.65
C ASP A 63 -8.01 10.64 2.39
N SER A 64 -9.13 11.35 2.50
CA SER A 64 -9.22 12.66 3.16
C SER A 64 -9.66 12.59 4.63
N THR A 65 -9.95 11.41 5.18
CA THR A 65 -10.48 11.25 6.55
C THR A 65 -9.85 10.06 7.28
N TRP A 66 -10.36 8.86 7.04
CA TRP A 66 -9.98 7.67 7.76
C TRP A 66 -8.56 7.19 7.42
N GLY A 67 -8.12 7.36 6.16
CA GLY A 67 -6.82 6.93 5.67
C GLY A 67 -5.67 7.91 5.93
N LEU A 68 -5.86 8.97 6.73
CA LEU A 68 -4.93 10.11 6.81
C LEU A 68 -3.49 9.74 7.18
N ILE A 69 -3.28 8.77 8.07
CA ILE A 69 -1.91 8.33 8.45
C ILE A 69 -1.17 7.76 7.24
N SER A 70 -1.81 6.85 6.52
CA SER A 70 -1.22 6.22 5.34
C SER A 70 -1.09 7.20 4.18
N VAL A 71 -2.03 8.14 4.03
CA VAL A 71 -1.96 9.20 3.03
C VAL A 71 -0.83 10.17 3.32
N ALA A 72 -0.57 10.53 4.59
CA ALA A 72 0.61 11.29 4.95
C ALA A 72 1.90 10.55 4.54
N GLY A 73 1.96 9.24 4.79
CA GLY A 73 3.04 8.38 4.27
C GLY A 73 3.15 8.40 2.74
N GLY A 74 2.02 8.39 2.02
CA GLY A 74 1.96 8.50 0.57
C GLY A 74 2.47 9.85 0.05
N VAL A 75 2.14 10.96 0.72
CA VAL A 75 2.69 12.30 0.41
C VAL A 75 4.20 12.32 0.60
N VAL A 76 4.72 11.76 1.70
CA VAL A 76 6.17 11.60 1.88
C VAL A 76 6.76 10.75 0.76
N LEU A 77 6.09 9.68 0.34
CA LEU A 77 6.56 8.82 -0.73
C LEU A 77 6.58 9.53 -2.10
N HIS A 78 5.64 10.43 -2.36
CA HIS A 78 5.72 11.33 -3.52
C HIS A 78 6.99 12.18 -3.51
N LEU A 79 7.32 12.77 -2.36
CA LEU A 79 8.52 13.61 -2.20
C LEU A 79 9.80 12.78 -2.36
N ILE A 80 9.86 11.58 -1.76
CA ILE A 80 10.99 10.67 -1.93
C ILE A 80 11.13 10.28 -3.42
N ASN A 81 10.04 9.93 -4.09
CA ASN A 81 10.09 9.56 -5.51
C ASN A 81 10.44 10.73 -6.42
N ALA A 82 10.26 11.98 -5.99
CA ALA A 82 10.73 13.14 -6.74
C ALA A 82 12.27 13.27 -6.77
N VAL A 83 12.97 12.66 -5.81
CA VAL A 83 14.44 12.69 -5.71
C VAL A 83 15.13 11.35 -5.95
N TYR A 84 14.36 10.25 -6.06
CA TYR A 84 14.86 8.93 -6.45
C TYR A 84 14.69 8.70 -7.96
N PRO A 85 15.49 7.80 -8.57
CA PRO A 85 15.27 7.33 -9.94
C PRO A 85 13.88 6.69 -10.08
N SER A 86 12.90 7.50 -10.47
CA SER A 86 11.50 7.11 -10.56
C SER A 86 10.83 7.73 -11.79
N SER A 87 9.78 7.08 -12.26
CA SER A 87 8.95 7.59 -13.34
C SER A 87 7.49 7.36 -12.96
N TYR A 88 6.70 8.45 -12.96
CA TYR A 88 5.28 8.35 -12.72
C TYR A 88 4.60 7.62 -13.89
N PHE A 89 3.84 6.58 -13.60
CA PHE A 89 3.21 5.73 -14.61
C PHE A 89 1.71 6.03 -14.74
N ASP A 90 1.37 6.93 -15.67
CA ASP A 90 0.00 7.38 -15.90
C ASP A 90 -0.96 6.24 -16.25
N GLY A 91 -0.50 5.26 -17.03
CA GLY A 91 -1.31 4.12 -17.51
C GLY A 91 -1.91 3.23 -16.43
N MET A 92 -1.40 3.27 -15.19
CA MET A 92 -2.02 2.59 -14.05
C MET A 92 -2.46 3.53 -12.92
N SER A 93 -2.34 4.84 -13.12
CA SER A 93 -2.67 5.85 -12.12
C SER A 93 -3.92 6.67 -12.49
N ARG A 94 -4.04 7.05 -13.76
CA ARG A 94 -5.12 7.94 -14.19
C ARG A 94 -6.45 7.22 -14.09
N ARG A 95 -7.38 7.80 -13.33
CA ARG A 95 -8.71 7.23 -13.06
C ARG A 95 -8.63 5.77 -12.60
N THR A 96 -7.70 5.44 -11.71
CA THR A 96 -7.60 4.12 -11.05
C THR A 96 -7.63 4.19 -9.52
N ASN A 97 -7.83 5.40 -8.97
CA ASN A 97 -7.81 5.71 -7.54
C ASN A 97 -6.48 5.37 -6.85
N ARG A 98 -5.35 5.45 -7.57
CA ARG A 98 -4.01 5.26 -7.00
C ARG A 98 -2.96 6.01 -7.83
N HIS A 99 -1.82 6.27 -7.22
CA HIS A 99 -0.61 6.71 -7.87
C HIS A 99 0.33 5.52 -8.03
N VAL A 100 0.95 5.40 -9.20
CA VAL A 100 1.95 4.36 -9.46
C VAL A 100 3.21 5.00 -10.01
N TYR A 101 4.33 4.74 -9.35
CA TYR A 101 5.66 4.99 -9.88
C TYR A 101 6.25 3.66 -10.36
N GLU A 102 6.75 3.64 -11.60
CA GLU A 102 7.39 2.45 -12.18
C GLU A 102 8.75 2.19 -11.48
N GLY A 103 9.57 3.23 -11.32
CA GLY A 103 10.73 3.22 -10.41
C GLY A 103 10.42 3.80 -9.03
N GLY A 104 11.44 4.15 -8.26
CA GLY A 104 11.30 4.83 -6.97
C GLY A 104 11.84 4.05 -5.78
N PHE A 105 11.56 4.57 -4.59
CA PHE A 105 12.04 4.01 -3.34
C PHE A 105 11.36 2.66 -3.01
N THR A 106 12.15 1.73 -2.48
CA THR A 106 11.70 0.44 -1.94
C THR A 106 12.67 -0.02 -0.85
N PHE A 107 12.16 -0.73 0.17
CA PHE A 107 13.01 -1.31 1.21
C PHE A 107 13.78 -2.54 0.72
N ARG A 108 13.30 -3.18 -0.35
CA ARG A 108 13.91 -4.40 -0.89
C ARG A 108 13.91 -4.34 -2.41
N SER A 109 15.06 -4.67 -3.00
CA SER A 109 15.16 -4.83 -4.46
C SER A 109 14.04 -5.75 -4.98
N ARG A 110 13.40 -5.35 -6.09
CA ARG A 110 12.28 -6.03 -6.77
C ARG A 110 10.90 -5.94 -6.10
N PHE A 111 10.80 -5.40 -4.89
CA PHE A 111 9.52 -5.22 -4.21
C PHE A 111 8.93 -3.85 -4.55
N ALA A 112 7.62 -3.81 -4.72
CA ALA A 112 6.88 -2.54 -4.65
C ALA A 112 6.54 -2.27 -3.18
N ILE A 113 6.33 -0.99 -2.86
CA ILE A 113 5.81 -0.59 -1.55
C ILE A 113 4.60 0.31 -1.76
N THR A 114 3.62 0.19 -0.87
CA THR A 114 2.38 0.98 -0.92
C THR A 114 2.16 1.73 0.38
N PHE A 115 1.99 3.05 0.29
CA PHE A 115 1.56 3.90 1.40
C PHE A 115 0.36 4.74 0.96
N GLY A 116 -0.76 4.56 1.66
CA GLY A 116 -2.01 5.21 1.31
C GLY A 116 -2.46 4.80 -0.09
N ASN A 117 -2.53 5.78 -0.99
CA ASN A 117 -2.89 5.59 -2.39
C ASN A 117 -1.67 5.59 -3.33
N VAL A 118 -0.43 5.54 -2.82
CA VAL A 118 0.80 5.64 -3.61
C VAL A 118 1.56 4.32 -3.61
N VAL A 119 1.81 3.79 -4.81
CA VAL A 119 2.65 2.64 -5.08
C VAL A 119 4.00 3.11 -5.64
N SER A 120 5.08 2.71 -5.00
CA SER A 120 6.46 3.01 -5.41
C SER A 120 7.21 1.75 -5.87
N ALA A 121 8.17 1.91 -6.78
CA ALA A 121 8.93 0.81 -7.39
C ALA A 121 8.03 -0.27 -8.03
N GLY A 122 6.88 0.14 -8.58
CA GLY A 122 5.86 -0.74 -9.15
C GLY A 122 6.36 -1.60 -10.32
N GLY A 123 7.40 -1.17 -11.05
CA GLY A 123 8.02 -1.92 -12.15
C GLY A 123 9.07 -2.94 -11.71
N GLY A 124 9.70 -2.74 -10.54
CA GLY A 124 10.86 -3.53 -10.13
C GLY A 124 11.92 -3.61 -11.24
N ASP A 125 12.57 -4.76 -11.39
CA ASP A 125 13.56 -4.99 -12.45
C ASP A 125 12.93 -5.28 -13.83
N THR A 126 11.60 -5.41 -13.90
CA THR A 126 10.88 -5.83 -15.13
C THR A 126 10.32 -4.65 -15.91
N GLY A 127 9.98 -3.56 -15.23
CA GLY A 127 9.21 -2.45 -15.79
C GLY A 127 7.72 -2.76 -15.92
N LEU A 128 6.96 -1.73 -16.30
CA LEU A 128 5.51 -1.78 -16.52
C LEU A 128 5.13 -1.55 -18.00
N ARG A 129 6.10 -1.44 -18.89
CA ARG A 129 5.91 -1.13 -20.31
C ARG A 129 6.05 -2.38 -21.18
N GLY A 130 5.17 -2.51 -22.17
CA GLY A 130 5.10 -3.67 -23.06
C GLY A 130 4.15 -4.78 -22.58
N GLU A 131 4.28 -5.93 -23.23
CA GLU A 131 3.32 -7.05 -23.17
C GLU A 131 3.99 -8.42 -22.95
N SER A 132 5.27 -8.45 -22.57
CA SER A 132 5.92 -9.73 -22.24
C SER A 132 5.21 -10.41 -21.05
N PRO A 133 5.24 -11.75 -20.93
CA PRO A 133 4.60 -12.44 -19.80
C PRO A 133 5.06 -11.94 -18.43
N ARG A 134 6.33 -11.52 -18.31
CA ARG A 134 6.87 -10.93 -17.08
C ARG A 134 6.26 -9.56 -16.78
N VAL A 135 6.13 -8.70 -17.79
CA VAL A 135 5.49 -7.38 -17.65
C VAL A 135 4.01 -7.53 -17.31
N ILE A 136 3.29 -8.44 -17.96
CA ILE A 136 1.87 -8.72 -17.64
C ILE A 136 1.74 -9.16 -16.17
N ARG A 137 2.62 -10.06 -15.71
CA ARG A 137 2.63 -10.48 -14.30
C ARG A 137 2.92 -9.32 -13.35
N ARG A 138 3.88 -8.45 -13.69
CA ARG A 138 4.24 -7.30 -12.86
C ARG A 138 3.11 -6.27 -12.79
N LYS A 139 2.45 -6.00 -13.91
CA LYS A 139 1.22 -5.20 -13.96
C LYS A 139 0.15 -5.78 -13.04
N ARG A 140 -0.08 -7.10 -13.08
CA ARG A 140 -1.05 -7.75 -12.19
C ARG A 140 -0.69 -7.63 -10.72
N LEU A 141 0.60 -7.73 -10.37
CA LEU A 141 1.07 -7.45 -9.01
C LEU A 141 0.69 -6.02 -8.58
N VAL A 142 0.99 -5.00 -9.39
CA VAL A 142 0.64 -3.61 -9.05
C VAL A 142 -0.88 -3.41 -8.97
N GLU A 143 -1.63 -4.01 -9.89
CA GLU A 143 -3.07 -3.82 -9.95
C GLU A 143 -3.82 -4.54 -8.82
N VAL A 144 -3.41 -5.76 -8.52
CA VAL A 144 -4.14 -6.69 -7.64
C VAL A 144 -3.51 -6.74 -6.24
N HIS A 145 -2.19 -6.95 -6.14
CA HIS A 145 -1.48 -7.04 -4.85
C HIS A 145 -1.35 -5.66 -4.21
N GLU A 146 -0.69 -4.71 -4.87
CA GLU A 146 -0.54 -3.35 -4.34
C GLU A 146 -1.89 -2.63 -4.29
N GLY A 147 -2.77 -2.90 -5.26
CA GLY A 147 -4.16 -2.44 -5.20
C GLY A 147 -4.93 -2.96 -3.98
N ALA A 148 -4.64 -4.17 -3.50
CA ALA A 148 -5.19 -4.66 -2.24
C ALA A 148 -4.67 -3.84 -1.06
N HIS A 149 -3.37 -3.52 -1.01
CA HIS A 149 -2.82 -2.65 0.04
C HIS A 149 -3.42 -1.24 0.02
N VAL A 150 -3.66 -0.64 -1.14
CA VAL A 150 -4.39 0.65 -1.22
C VAL A 150 -5.79 0.53 -0.62
N LEU A 151 -6.51 -0.55 -0.92
CA LEU A 151 -7.84 -0.79 -0.34
C LEU A 151 -7.79 -1.08 1.16
N GLN A 152 -6.80 -1.84 1.63
CA GLN A 152 -6.60 -2.12 3.05
C GLN A 152 -6.32 -0.82 3.82
N ASN A 153 -5.45 0.05 3.29
CA ASN A 153 -5.21 1.40 3.84
C ASN A 153 -6.51 2.19 3.97
N ARG A 154 -7.38 2.16 2.95
CA ARG A 154 -8.66 2.89 2.94
C ARG A 154 -9.68 2.31 3.90
N TRP A 155 -9.82 0.99 3.98
CA TRP A 155 -10.88 0.36 4.77
C TRP A 155 -10.52 0.26 6.25
N PHE A 156 -9.26 -0.06 6.58
CA PHE A 156 -8.84 -0.19 7.97
C PHE A 156 -8.21 1.09 8.52
N GLY A 157 -7.85 2.06 7.67
CA GLY A 157 -7.30 3.35 8.11
C GLY A 157 -6.09 3.16 9.03
N PRO A 158 -6.07 3.76 10.23
CA PRO A 158 -4.98 3.60 11.20
C PRO A 158 -4.74 2.14 11.61
N LEU A 159 -5.79 1.32 11.65
CA LEU A 159 -5.69 -0.08 12.08
C LEU A 159 -4.87 -0.93 11.10
N TYR A 160 -4.78 -0.53 9.83
CA TYR A 160 -3.90 -1.21 8.87
C TYR A 160 -2.43 -1.07 9.30
N VAL A 161 -1.97 0.17 9.52
CA VAL A 161 -0.57 0.46 9.87
C VAL A 161 -0.23 -0.15 11.22
N LEU A 162 -1.10 0.02 12.22
CA LEU A 162 -0.90 -0.53 13.56
C LEU A 162 -0.92 -2.05 13.56
N GLY A 163 -1.88 -2.67 12.86
CA GLY A 163 -1.98 -4.12 12.76
C GLY A 163 -0.79 -4.74 12.03
N TYR A 164 -0.36 -4.12 10.93
CA TYR A 164 0.80 -4.58 10.18
C TYR A 164 2.07 -4.50 11.02
N ALA A 165 2.31 -3.37 11.70
CA ALA A 165 3.48 -3.17 12.56
C ALA A 165 3.47 -4.10 13.77
N ALA A 166 2.33 -4.23 14.45
CA ALA A 166 2.18 -5.15 15.58
C ALA A 166 2.45 -6.60 15.16
N TRP A 167 1.93 -7.02 14.01
CA TRP A 167 2.20 -8.36 13.47
C TRP A 167 3.68 -8.56 13.18
N LEU A 168 4.32 -7.60 12.50
CA LEU A 168 5.74 -7.67 12.16
C LEU A 168 6.62 -7.89 13.40
N VAL A 169 6.31 -7.20 14.50
CA VAL A 169 7.03 -7.34 15.77
C VAL A 169 6.74 -8.68 16.43
N LEU A 170 5.46 -9.01 16.64
CA LEU A 170 5.06 -10.21 17.40
C LEU A 170 5.40 -11.50 16.67
N ALA A 171 5.00 -11.59 15.39
CA ALA A 171 5.28 -12.75 14.56
C ALA A 171 6.77 -12.85 14.20
N GLY A 172 7.48 -11.72 14.04
CA GLY A 172 8.93 -11.71 13.88
C GLY A 172 9.68 -12.28 15.09
N ALA A 173 9.27 -11.90 16.31
CA ALA A 173 9.83 -12.46 17.53
C ALA A 173 9.56 -13.99 17.63
N ALA A 174 8.33 -14.42 17.34
CA ALA A 174 7.99 -15.84 17.29
C ALA A 174 8.80 -16.60 16.22
N GLY A 175 8.91 -16.05 15.01
CA GLY A 175 9.70 -16.60 13.92
C GLY A 175 11.20 -16.69 14.25
N LEU A 176 11.72 -15.76 15.06
CA LEU A 176 13.11 -15.81 15.53
C LEU A 176 13.33 -16.99 16.48
N VAL A 177 12.43 -17.16 17.46
CA VAL A 177 12.48 -18.30 18.38
C VAL A 177 12.37 -19.61 17.61
N VAL A 178 11.38 -19.73 16.72
CA VAL A 178 11.18 -20.92 15.88
C VAL A 178 12.39 -21.18 14.99
N GLY A 179 12.92 -20.15 14.33
CA GLY A 179 14.09 -20.27 13.46
C GLY A 179 15.32 -20.75 14.22
N LEU A 180 15.59 -20.21 15.41
CA LEU A 180 16.74 -20.61 16.22
C LEU A 180 16.60 -21.99 16.88
N VAL A 181 15.38 -22.51 17.04
CA VAL A 181 15.12 -23.83 17.64
C VAL A 181 14.97 -24.92 16.59
N MET A 182 14.25 -24.65 15.50
CA MET A 182 13.76 -25.67 14.56
C MET A 182 14.43 -25.63 13.19
N ASP A 183 15.09 -24.53 12.80
CA ASP A 183 15.76 -24.38 11.50
C ASP A 183 16.90 -23.34 11.54
N ARG A 184 17.93 -23.62 12.35
CA ARG A 184 19.05 -22.69 12.59
C ARG A 184 19.79 -22.28 11.32
N GLY A 185 19.80 -23.13 10.29
CA GLY A 185 20.45 -22.82 9.01
C GLY A 185 19.70 -21.74 8.21
N ASN A 186 18.38 -21.63 8.39
CA ASN A 186 17.51 -20.75 7.60
C ASN A 186 16.68 -19.79 8.47
N TRP A 187 17.08 -19.53 9.71
CA TRP A 187 16.29 -18.75 10.68
C TRP A 187 15.82 -17.39 10.15
N ARG A 188 16.59 -16.72 9.29
CA ARG A 188 16.18 -15.45 8.66
C ARG A 188 14.96 -15.62 7.75
N SER A 189 14.92 -16.67 6.94
CA SER A 189 13.78 -17.00 6.10
C SER A 189 12.56 -17.38 6.94
N VAL A 190 12.77 -18.06 8.08
CA VAL A 190 11.69 -18.34 9.04
C VAL A 190 11.13 -17.03 9.63
N VAL A 191 11.99 -16.14 10.13
CA VAL A 191 11.57 -14.82 10.64
C VAL A 191 10.79 -14.05 9.58
N GLU A 192 11.32 -13.96 8.36
CA GLU A 192 10.66 -13.25 7.25
C GLU A 192 9.29 -13.88 6.92
N THR A 193 9.19 -15.20 6.98
CA THR A 193 7.92 -15.90 6.73
C THR A 193 6.86 -15.52 7.74
N PHE A 194 7.19 -15.55 9.03
CA PHE A 194 6.23 -15.20 10.08
C PHE A 194 5.90 -13.70 10.07
N ALA A 195 6.93 -12.84 9.99
CA ALA A 195 6.78 -11.40 10.14
C ALA A 195 6.11 -10.73 8.93
N TYR A 196 6.45 -11.18 7.72
CA TYR A 196 6.06 -10.54 6.47
C TYR A 196 5.08 -11.41 5.67
N TYR A 197 5.48 -12.60 5.23
CA TYR A 197 4.64 -13.38 4.30
C TYR A 197 3.31 -13.80 4.94
N ASP A 198 3.35 -14.32 6.17
CA ASP A 198 2.18 -14.74 6.94
C ASP A 198 1.48 -13.57 7.63
N ASN A 199 1.88 -12.32 7.38
CA ASN A 199 1.09 -11.17 7.81
C ASN A 199 -0.31 -11.26 7.16
N PRO A 200 -1.42 -11.14 7.92
CA PRO A 200 -2.77 -11.27 7.38
C PRO A 200 -3.04 -10.39 6.14
N PHE A 201 -2.45 -9.20 6.11
CA PHE A 201 -2.61 -8.26 5.00
C PHE A 201 -1.82 -8.66 3.76
N GLU A 202 -0.58 -9.14 3.92
CA GLU A 202 0.24 -9.68 2.83
C GLU A 202 -0.33 -10.99 2.31
N TYR A 203 -0.70 -11.91 3.20
CA TYR A 203 -1.39 -13.15 2.88
C TYR A 203 -2.64 -12.88 2.04
N TRP A 204 -3.49 -11.94 2.45
CA TRP A 204 -4.66 -11.55 1.67
C TRP A 204 -4.27 -11.01 0.28
N ALA A 205 -3.30 -10.09 0.20
CA ALA A 205 -2.87 -9.51 -1.08
C ALA A 205 -2.30 -10.58 -2.04
N TYR A 206 -1.42 -11.47 -1.55
CA TYR A 206 -0.84 -12.56 -2.34
C TYR A 206 -1.88 -13.60 -2.76
N ARG A 207 -2.84 -13.92 -1.90
CA ARG A 207 -3.97 -14.81 -2.23
C ARG A 207 -4.82 -14.21 -3.34
N LYS A 208 -5.13 -12.91 -3.25
CA LYS A 208 -5.88 -12.19 -4.28
C LYS A 208 -5.10 -12.13 -5.60
N ASP A 209 -3.78 -11.94 -5.56
CA ASP A 209 -2.89 -12.02 -6.72
C ASP A 209 -2.54 -13.49 -7.11
N GLY A 210 -3.18 -14.51 -6.55
CA GLY A 210 -2.91 -15.92 -6.91
C GLY A 210 -1.41 -16.27 -6.94
N TYR A 211 -0.62 -15.67 -6.04
CA TYR A 211 0.83 -15.91 -5.92
C TYR A 211 1.19 -16.60 -4.59
N TRP A 212 0.19 -17.04 -3.84
CA TRP A 212 0.42 -17.70 -2.57
C TRP A 212 0.72 -19.20 -2.77
N PRO A 213 1.77 -19.75 -2.15
CA PRO A 213 2.81 -19.06 -1.39
C PRO A 213 3.86 -18.39 -2.30
N PRO A 214 4.36 -17.19 -1.94
CA PRO A 214 5.39 -16.52 -2.71
C PRO A 214 6.74 -17.24 -2.58
N ARG A 215 7.60 -17.14 -3.61
CA ARG A 215 8.89 -17.87 -3.70
C ARG A 215 9.86 -17.63 -2.54
N GLY A 216 9.74 -16.52 -1.81
CA GLY A 216 10.61 -16.21 -0.68
C GLY A 216 10.14 -16.77 0.66
N ALA A 217 8.91 -17.28 0.75
CA ALA A 217 8.37 -17.83 1.98
C ALA A 217 8.96 -19.22 2.28
N HIS A 218 9.22 -19.48 3.56
CA HIS A 218 9.80 -20.72 4.03
C HIS A 218 8.77 -21.85 3.92
N PRO A 219 9.03 -22.91 3.12
CA PRO A 219 8.00 -23.87 2.71
C PRO A 219 7.42 -24.67 3.87
N ARG A 220 8.19 -24.87 4.94
CA ARG A 220 7.75 -25.60 6.13
C ARG A 220 6.77 -24.79 7.00
N PHE A 221 6.89 -23.47 7.02
CA PHE A 221 6.23 -22.62 8.01
C PHE A 221 5.19 -21.68 7.44
N VAL A 222 5.27 -21.39 6.14
CA VAL A 222 4.30 -20.55 5.43
C VAL A 222 2.88 -21.07 5.62
N TRP A 223 1.91 -20.17 5.82
CA TRP A 223 0.52 -20.56 5.97
C TRP A 223 0.03 -21.38 4.79
N LYS A 224 -0.67 -22.47 5.09
CA LYS A 224 -1.28 -23.30 4.05
C LYS A 224 -2.45 -22.54 3.45
N ALA A 225 -2.56 -22.55 2.12
CA ALA A 225 -3.82 -22.21 1.49
C ALA A 225 -4.83 -23.27 1.94
N GLY A 226 -5.79 -22.91 2.81
CA GLY A 226 -6.92 -23.80 3.10
C GLY A 226 -7.55 -24.28 1.80
N ASN A 227 -7.93 -25.56 1.71
CA ASN A 227 -8.49 -26.19 0.51
C ASN A 227 -9.54 -25.27 -0.13
N GLN A 228 -9.19 -24.61 -1.23
CA GLN A 228 -10.15 -23.87 -2.04
C GLN A 228 -10.17 -24.53 -3.41
N HIS A 229 -11.23 -25.33 -3.59
CA HIS A 229 -11.79 -25.66 -4.88
C HIS A 229 -12.12 -24.34 -5.60
N TYR A 230 -11.22 -23.88 -6.46
CA TYR A 230 -11.64 -23.12 -7.63
C TYR A 230 -11.72 -24.15 -8.76
N GLY A 231 -12.90 -24.75 -8.88
CA GLY A 231 -13.31 -25.42 -10.11
C GLY A 231 -13.44 -24.40 -11.26
N PRO A 232 -13.46 -24.89 -12.51
CA PRO A 232 -13.27 -24.11 -13.73
C PRO A 232 -14.23 -22.93 -13.89
#